data_AF-A0A7K0CN60-F1
#
_entry.id   AF-A0A7K0CN60-F1
#
_cell.length_a   1.000
_cell.length_b   1.000
_cell.length_c   1.000
_cell.angle_alpha   90.00
_cell.angle_beta   90.00
_cell.angle_gamma   90.00
#
_symmetry.space_group_name_H-M   'P 1'
#
loop_
_entity.id
_entity.type
_entity.pdbx_description
1 polymer ?
#
loop_
_entity_poly.entity_id
_entity_poly.type
_entity_poly.pdbx_seq_one_letter_code
_entity_poly.pdbx_strand_id
1 'polypeptide(L)'
;MPASPSSSAQAARIALARRLQHLRQDAGLTGKELSARCGWHPAKTTRIQKGESAPSDADIKAWCTACGSADQTEDLIATARAVDSMYVEWRRIHKNGMRKVQEDFYTLHERAGICRVYSSNAVPGFFQTADYATALLRSITDFQGTPDDVADAVAARLARSRFLYEGGHRFVVLLEEWVLRARIGDPATMTHQLRHLLDVLPLPSVSLGVIPFSAPRVVWPLEAFYVFDNAHTVVETLTAEINIRQPREIADYRRAFAELATMAVFGADARALVESAIRTLT
;
A
#
# COMPACT_ATOMS: atom_id res chain seq x y z
N MET A 1 -4.61 18.01 -12.19
CA MET A 1 -3.84 17.20 -11.22
C MET A 1 -2.64 16.64 -11.97
N PRO A 2 -1.46 16.50 -11.35
CA PRO A 2 -0.35 15.78 -11.99
C PRO A 2 -0.76 14.33 -12.29
N ALA A 3 -0.19 13.74 -13.34
CA ALA A 3 -0.34 12.32 -13.63
C ALA A 3 0.14 11.52 -12.41
N SER A 4 -0.64 10.54 -11.90
CA SER A 4 -0.08 9.70 -10.83
C SER A 4 1.07 8.87 -11.40
N PRO A 5 2.17 8.74 -10.63
CA PRO A 5 3.34 7.96 -11.07
C PRO A 5 3.06 6.45 -11.12
N SER A 6 1.94 5.97 -10.60
CA SER A 6 1.49 4.59 -10.77
C SER A 6 0.91 4.36 -12.17
N SER A 7 1.55 3.46 -12.94
CA SER A 7 1.08 3.02 -14.26
C SER A 7 -0.33 2.42 -14.21
N SER A 8 -0.70 1.78 -13.10
CA SER A 8 -2.02 1.16 -12.92
C SER A 8 -3.10 2.16 -12.58
N ALA A 9 -2.83 3.13 -11.70
CA ALA A 9 -3.75 4.25 -11.45
C ALA A 9 -3.98 5.07 -12.74
N GLN A 10 -2.92 5.26 -13.54
CA GLN A 10 -3.02 5.94 -14.83
C GLN A 10 -3.81 5.12 -15.86
N ALA A 11 -3.57 3.80 -15.96
CA ALA A 11 -4.33 2.91 -16.83
C ALA A 11 -5.81 2.86 -16.46
N ALA A 12 -6.13 2.83 -15.16
CA ALA A 12 -7.50 2.83 -14.65
C ALA A 12 -8.21 4.17 -14.94
N ARG A 13 -7.51 5.31 -14.80
CA ARG A 13 -8.02 6.63 -15.26
C ARG A 13 -8.32 6.65 -16.75
N ILE A 14 -7.42 6.09 -17.57
CA ILE A 14 -7.61 6.02 -19.02
C ILE A 14 -8.82 5.12 -19.36
N ALA A 15 -9.00 4.01 -18.64
CA ALA A 15 -10.15 3.12 -18.84
C ALA A 15 -11.49 3.82 -18.50
N LEU A 16 -11.54 4.55 -17.38
CA LEU A 16 -12.71 5.37 -17.02
C LEU A 16 -12.99 6.46 -18.08
N ALA A 17 -11.94 7.16 -18.52
CA ALA A 17 -12.06 8.18 -19.56
C ALA A 17 -12.61 7.60 -20.88
N ARG A 18 -12.14 6.41 -21.28
CA ARG A 18 -12.67 5.68 -22.45
C ARG A 18 -14.12 5.27 -22.27
N ARG A 19 -14.52 4.82 -21.07
CA ARG A 19 -15.93 4.47 -20.81
C ARG A 19 -16.84 5.69 -20.94
N LEU A 20 -16.46 6.83 -20.38
CA LEU A 20 -17.19 8.09 -20.53
C LEU A 20 -17.23 8.56 -22.00
N GLN A 21 -16.15 8.31 -22.75
CA GLN A 21 -16.12 8.58 -24.19
C GLN A 21 -17.12 7.70 -24.97
N HIS A 22 -17.20 6.40 -24.66
CA HIS A 22 -18.16 5.49 -25.29
C HIS A 22 -19.60 5.92 -25.01
N LEU A 23 -19.96 6.23 -23.75
CA LEU A 23 -21.32 6.70 -23.42
C LEU A 23 -21.74 7.93 -24.23
N ARG A 24 -20.81 8.87 -24.43
CA ARG A 24 -21.08 10.05 -25.27
C ARG A 24 -21.31 9.66 -26.74
N GLN A 25 -20.51 8.73 -27.26
CA GLN A 25 -20.64 8.26 -28.64
C GLN A 25 -21.95 7.49 -28.86
N ASP A 26 -22.33 6.64 -27.92
CA ASP A 26 -23.59 5.88 -27.95
C ASP A 26 -24.81 6.80 -27.91
N ALA A 27 -24.69 7.94 -27.21
CA ALA A 27 -25.71 8.99 -27.19
C ALA A 27 -25.72 9.88 -28.45
N GLY A 28 -24.82 9.64 -29.42
CA GLY A 28 -24.71 10.43 -30.65
C GLY A 28 -24.21 11.86 -30.45
N LEU A 29 -23.59 12.18 -29.31
CA LEU A 29 -23.20 13.55 -28.97
C LEU A 29 -21.76 13.84 -29.39
N THR A 30 -21.50 15.02 -29.94
CA THR A 30 -20.15 15.59 -30.04
C THR A 30 -19.65 16.04 -28.67
N GLY A 31 -18.33 16.23 -28.53
CA GLY A 31 -17.76 16.80 -27.30
C GLY A 31 -18.34 18.17 -26.95
N LYS A 32 -18.59 19.01 -27.97
CA LYS A 32 -19.15 20.36 -27.82
C LYS A 32 -20.61 20.33 -27.34
N GLU A 33 -21.43 19.44 -27.91
CA GLU A 33 -22.83 19.27 -27.48
C GLU A 33 -22.92 18.75 -26.05
N LEU A 34 -22.07 17.79 -25.69
CA LEU A 34 -21.98 17.31 -24.31
C LEU A 34 -21.61 18.47 -23.35
N SER A 35 -20.58 19.25 -23.68
CA SER A 35 -20.21 20.41 -22.85
C SER A 35 -21.36 21.40 -22.72
N ALA A 36 -22.09 21.68 -23.80
CA ALA A 36 -23.24 22.58 -23.77
C ALA A 36 -24.37 22.05 -22.86
N ARG A 37 -24.70 20.75 -22.94
CA ARG A 37 -25.71 20.10 -22.08
C ARG A 37 -25.32 20.11 -20.60
N CYS A 38 -24.03 20.00 -20.30
CA CYS A 38 -23.52 20.02 -18.92
C CYS A 38 -23.20 21.44 -18.40
N GLY A 39 -23.32 22.48 -19.23
CA GLY A 39 -22.94 23.85 -18.85
C GLY A 39 -21.44 24.05 -18.66
N TRP A 40 -20.60 23.31 -19.39
CA TRP A 40 -19.14 23.31 -19.23
C TRP A 40 -18.41 24.03 -20.36
N HIS A 41 -17.21 24.52 -20.05
CA HIS A 41 -16.26 24.89 -21.07
C HIS A 41 -15.74 23.65 -21.83
N PRO A 42 -15.63 23.65 -23.18
CA PRO A 42 -15.22 22.48 -23.97
C PRO A 42 -13.91 21.82 -23.52
N ALA A 43 -12.96 22.64 -23.06
CA ALA A 43 -11.69 22.16 -22.53
C ALA A 43 -11.81 21.20 -21.33
N LYS A 44 -12.91 21.26 -20.54
CA LYS A 44 -13.13 20.32 -19.43
C LYS A 44 -13.46 18.93 -19.97
N THR A 45 -14.41 18.84 -20.90
CA THR A 45 -14.77 17.58 -21.57
C THR A 45 -13.57 16.94 -22.26
N THR A 46 -12.75 17.72 -22.97
CA THR A 46 -11.53 17.22 -23.62
C THR A 46 -10.55 16.63 -22.61
N ARG A 47 -10.26 17.34 -21.51
CA ARG A 47 -9.32 16.87 -20.48
C ARG A 47 -9.80 15.58 -19.80
N ILE A 48 -11.10 15.47 -19.52
CA ILE A 48 -11.69 14.25 -18.95
C ILE A 48 -11.54 13.07 -19.92
N GLN A 49 -11.85 13.25 -21.21
CA GLN A 49 -11.73 12.17 -22.22
C GLN A 49 -10.29 11.73 -22.47
N LYS A 50 -9.33 12.64 -22.32
CA LYS A 50 -7.90 12.31 -22.40
C LYS A 50 -7.34 11.69 -21.12
N GLY A 51 -8.12 11.62 -20.04
CA GLY A 51 -7.64 11.19 -18.72
C GLY A 51 -6.67 12.17 -18.06
N GLU A 52 -6.60 13.42 -18.55
CA GLU A 52 -5.75 14.50 -18.01
C GLU A 52 -6.37 15.16 -16.77
N SER A 53 -7.66 14.94 -16.51
CA SER A 53 -8.36 15.44 -15.33
C SER A 53 -9.38 14.41 -14.85
N ALA A 54 -9.31 14.06 -13.57
CA ALA A 54 -10.29 13.18 -12.93
C ALA A 54 -11.66 13.90 -12.88
N PRO A 55 -12.75 13.26 -13.33
CA PRO A 55 -14.08 13.82 -13.19
C PRO A 55 -14.55 13.72 -11.73
N SER A 56 -15.20 14.76 -11.22
CA SER A 56 -15.88 14.69 -9.92
C SER A 56 -17.17 13.85 -10.01
N ASP A 57 -17.73 13.45 -8.86
CA ASP A 57 -19.03 12.76 -8.82
C ASP A 57 -20.14 13.55 -9.52
N ALA A 58 -20.12 14.89 -9.35
CA ALA A 58 -21.04 15.79 -10.04
C ALA A 58 -20.81 15.80 -11.55
N ASP A 59 -19.55 15.69 -11.99
CA ASP A 59 -19.21 15.61 -13.41
C ASP A 59 -19.75 14.32 -14.02
N ILE A 60 -19.56 13.18 -13.36
CA ILE A 60 -20.04 11.89 -13.83
C ILE A 60 -21.57 11.89 -13.90
N LYS A 61 -22.25 12.40 -12.87
CA LYS A 61 -23.71 12.52 -12.86
C LYS A 61 -24.24 13.39 -14.00
N ALA A 62 -23.63 14.55 -14.25
CA ALA A 62 -24.02 15.43 -15.34
C ALA A 62 -23.75 14.78 -16.71
N TRP A 63 -22.63 14.06 -16.85
CA TRP A 63 -22.27 13.33 -18.07
C TRP A 63 -23.27 12.23 -18.40
N CYS A 64 -23.57 11.37 -17.43
CA CYS A 64 -24.53 10.27 -17.57
C CYS A 64 -25.93 10.79 -17.90
N THR A 65 -26.37 11.84 -17.20
CA THR A 65 -27.65 12.51 -17.50
C THR A 65 -27.69 13.02 -18.94
N ALA A 66 -26.64 13.73 -19.38
CA ALA A 66 -26.58 14.29 -20.73
C ALA A 66 -26.56 13.22 -21.85
N CYS A 67 -25.98 12.06 -21.56
CA CYS A 67 -25.91 10.91 -22.47
C CYS A 67 -27.12 9.96 -22.37
N GLY A 68 -28.05 10.18 -21.45
CA GLY A 68 -29.18 9.28 -21.23
C GLY A 68 -28.80 7.93 -20.58
N SER A 69 -27.70 7.87 -19.85
CA SER A 69 -27.17 6.67 -19.18
C SER A 69 -27.17 6.83 -17.66
N ALA A 70 -28.24 7.39 -17.11
CA ALA A 70 -28.35 7.70 -15.68
C ALA A 70 -28.22 6.45 -14.80
N ASP A 71 -28.62 5.29 -15.31
CA ASP A 71 -28.49 3.96 -14.71
C ASP A 71 -27.04 3.57 -14.38
N GLN A 72 -26.05 4.10 -15.11
CA GLN A 72 -24.63 3.79 -14.89
C GLN A 72 -23.92 4.77 -13.96
N THR A 73 -24.63 5.79 -13.45
CA THR A 73 -24.02 6.88 -12.68
C THR A 73 -23.33 6.37 -11.41
N GLU A 74 -24.00 5.52 -10.64
CA GLU A 74 -23.46 5.04 -9.36
C GLU A 74 -22.22 4.17 -9.57
N ASP A 75 -22.25 3.26 -10.54
CA ASP A 75 -21.12 2.39 -10.89
C ASP A 75 -19.90 3.18 -11.38
N LEU A 76 -20.13 4.22 -12.18
CA LEU A 76 -19.04 5.07 -12.69
C LEU A 76 -18.45 5.96 -11.60
N ILE A 77 -19.28 6.46 -10.67
CA ILE A 77 -18.80 7.17 -9.47
C ILE A 77 -17.96 6.23 -8.61
N ALA A 78 -18.44 5.01 -8.36
CA ALA A 78 -17.69 4.00 -7.61
C ALA A 78 -16.36 3.68 -8.29
N THR A 79 -16.35 3.54 -9.62
CA THR A 79 -15.14 3.33 -10.43
C THR A 79 -14.17 4.50 -10.30
N ALA A 80 -14.64 5.74 -10.42
CA ALA A 80 -13.81 6.93 -10.30
C ALA A 80 -13.17 7.07 -8.91
N ARG A 81 -13.95 6.83 -7.85
CA ARG A 81 -13.45 6.81 -6.48
C ARG A 81 -12.44 5.68 -6.26
N ALA A 82 -12.67 4.51 -6.85
CA ALA A 82 -11.72 3.40 -6.79
C ALA A 82 -10.40 3.76 -7.45
N VAL A 83 -10.44 4.39 -8.63
CA VAL A 83 -9.25 4.88 -9.35
C VAL A 83 -8.48 5.91 -8.53
N ASP A 84 -9.17 6.86 -7.90
CA ASP A 84 -8.55 7.87 -7.04
C ASP A 84 -7.93 7.25 -5.76
N SER A 85 -8.47 6.12 -5.29
CA SER A 85 -7.93 5.39 -4.13
C SER A 85 -6.69 4.52 -4.44
N MET A 86 -6.31 4.39 -5.72
CA MET A 86 -5.15 3.55 -6.11
C MET A 86 -3.79 4.21 -5.81
N TYR A 87 -3.75 5.54 -5.72
CA TYR A 87 -2.53 6.30 -5.41
C TYR A 87 -2.87 7.32 -4.33
N VAL A 88 -2.39 7.08 -3.11
CA VAL A 88 -2.78 7.86 -1.94
C VAL A 88 -1.57 8.56 -1.37
N GLU A 89 -1.51 9.87 -1.57
CA GLU A 89 -0.40 10.70 -1.07
C GLU A 89 -0.38 10.75 0.45
N TRP A 90 0.77 10.45 1.05
CA TRP A 90 0.95 10.48 2.51
C TRP A 90 0.58 11.83 3.11
N ARG A 91 0.92 12.94 2.44
CA ARG A 91 0.51 14.30 2.87
C ARG A 91 -1.00 14.46 3.03
N ARG A 92 -1.80 13.81 2.18
CA ARG A 92 -3.26 13.92 2.23
C ARG A 92 -3.82 13.12 3.40
N ILE A 93 -3.31 11.91 3.63
CA ILE A 93 -3.84 11.00 4.66
C ILE A 93 -3.29 11.27 6.05
N HIS A 94 -2.05 11.73 6.16
CA HIS A 94 -1.47 12.14 7.43
C HIS A 94 -1.82 13.58 7.84
N LYS A 95 -2.68 14.27 7.08
CA LYS A 95 -3.11 15.65 7.38
C LYS A 95 -3.63 15.80 8.82
N ASN A 96 -4.28 14.76 9.34
CA ASN A 96 -4.86 14.73 10.68
C ASN A 96 -4.13 13.77 11.63
N GLY A 97 -2.87 13.42 11.34
CA GLY A 97 -2.12 12.39 12.06
C GLY A 97 -2.10 11.02 11.37
N MET A 98 -1.33 10.08 11.91
CA MET A 98 -1.06 8.76 11.33
C MET A 98 -1.97 7.65 11.87
N ARG A 99 -2.70 7.86 12.96
CA ARG A 99 -3.56 6.83 13.60
C ARG A 99 -4.50 6.17 12.59
N LYS A 100 -5.20 6.97 11.79
CA LYS A 100 -6.20 6.47 10.84
C LYS A 100 -5.59 5.50 9.81
N VAL A 101 -4.39 5.79 9.33
CA VAL A 101 -3.67 4.90 8.41
C VAL A 101 -3.36 3.57 9.08
N GLN A 102 -2.97 3.58 10.36
CA GLN A 102 -2.70 2.35 11.10
C GLN A 102 -3.97 1.51 11.33
N GLU A 103 -5.13 2.15 11.54
CA GLU A 103 -6.45 1.49 11.61
C GLU A 103 -6.88 0.88 10.27
N ASP A 104 -6.56 1.54 9.15
CA ASP A 104 -6.84 1.02 7.82
C ASP A 104 -6.01 -0.24 7.54
N PHE A 105 -4.72 -0.23 7.91
CA PHE A 105 -3.89 -1.43 7.89
C PHE A 105 -4.40 -2.53 8.83
N TYR A 106 -4.93 -2.19 10.01
CA TYR A 106 -5.56 -3.18 10.89
C TYR A 106 -6.71 -3.89 10.18
N THR A 107 -7.59 -3.13 9.51
CA THR A 107 -8.73 -3.67 8.77
C THR A 107 -8.29 -4.61 7.64
N LEU A 108 -7.17 -4.33 6.96
CA LEU A 108 -6.61 -5.22 5.94
C LEU A 108 -6.15 -6.55 6.54
N HIS A 109 -5.46 -6.52 7.68
CA HIS A 109 -4.97 -7.73 8.35
C HIS A 109 -6.11 -8.56 8.95
N GLU A 110 -7.11 -7.90 9.53
CA GLU A 110 -8.30 -8.57 10.08
C GLU A 110 -9.06 -9.38 9.02
N ARG A 111 -9.11 -8.88 7.79
CA ARG A 111 -9.84 -9.54 6.69
C ARG A 111 -9.02 -10.58 5.95
N ALA A 112 -7.69 -10.48 6.00
CA ALA A 112 -6.80 -11.32 5.20
C ALA A 112 -6.49 -12.64 5.91
N GLY A 113 -6.68 -13.75 5.20
CA GLY A 113 -6.23 -15.05 5.69
C GLY A 113 -4.71 -15.22 5.57
N ILE A 114 -4.12 -14.64 4.53
CA ILE A 114 -2.67 -14.66 4.29
C ILE A 114 -2.18 -13.26 3.91
N CYS A 115 -1.19 -12.77 4.67
CA CYS A 115 -0.42 -11.57 4.35
C CYS A 115 1.00 -11.97 3.94
N ARG A 116 1.38 -11.67 2.68
CA ARG A 116 2.76 -11.81 2.21
C ARG A 116 3.42 -10.44 2.22
N VAL A 117 4.61 -10.33 2.81
CA VAL A 117 5.31 -9.06 2.94
C VAL A 117 6.74 -9.21 2.50
N TYR A 118 7.13 -8.45 1.49
CA TYR A 118 8.55 -8.18 1.26
C TYR A 118 8.85 -6.82 1.87
N SER A 119 9.79 -6.77 2.80
CA SER A 119 10.21 -5.52 3.43
C SER A 119 11.70 -5.29 3.25
N SER A 120 11.99 -4.19 2.58
CA SER A 120 13.33 -3.72 2.26
C SER A 120 13.74 -2.49 3.08
N ASN A 121 12.92 -2.01 4.03
CA ASN A 121 13.16 -0.72 4.68
C ASN A 121 13.00 -0.73 6.21
N ALA A 122 12.07 -1.52 6.76
CA ALA A 122 11.82 -1.58 8.20
C ALA A 122 11.17 -2.91 8.60
N VAL A 123 11.28 -3.30 9.87
CA VAL A 123 10.52 -4.44 10.40
C VAL A 123 9.01 -4.18 10.20
N PRO A 124 8.22 -5.11 9.62
CA PRO A 124 6.78 -4.90 9.40
C PRO A 124 6.02 -4.61 10.69
N GLY A 125 5.01 -3.73 10.62
CA GLY A 125 4.35 -3.18 11.81
C GLY A 125 3.72 -4.20 12.77
N PHE A 126 3.26 -5.36 12.28
CA PHE A 126 2.72 -6.43 13.12
C PHE A 126 3.81 -7.21 13.89
N PHE A 127 5.08 -7.05 13.52
CA PHE A 127 6.24 -7.55 14.27
C PHE A 127 6.90 -6.48 15.14
N GLN A 128 6.38 -5.24 15.18
CA GLN A 128 7.07 -4.17 15.90
C GLN A 128 6.79 -4.19 17.41
N THR A 129 7.80 -3.86 18.21
CA THR A 129 7.64 -3.49 19.62
C THR A 129 7.22 -2.03 19.75
N ALA A 130 6.71 -1.64 20.93
CA ALA A 130 6.25 -0.28 21.18
C ALA A 130 7.37 0.77 21.00
N ASP A 131 8.57 0.49 21.49
CA ASP A 131 9.71 1.42 21.40
C ASP A 131 10.14 1.64 19.96
N TYR A 132 10.23 0.56 19.17
CA TYR A 132 10.60 0.62 17.76
C TYR A 132 9.52 1.34 16.94
N ALA A 133 8.25 1.00 17.15
CA ALA A 133 7.14 1.67 16.50
C ALA A 133 7.11 3.16 16.81
N THR A 134 7.37 3.53 18.07
CA THR A 134 7.46 4.94 18.51
C THR A 134 8.60 5.66 17.81
N ALA A 135 9.82 5.09 17.81
CA ALA A 135 10.98 5.69 17.16
C ALA A 135 10.75 5.92 15.66
N LEU A 136 10.19 4.92 14.97
CA LEU A 136 9.87 5.00 13.55
C LEU A 136 8.80 6.06 13.26
N LEU A 137 7.68 6.02 13.98
CA LEU A 137 6.57 6.93 13.75
C LEU A 137 6.95 8.39 14.09
N ARG A 138 7.73 8.63 15.15
CA ARG A 138 8.29 9.97 15.43
C ARG A 138 9.13 10.48 14.27
N SER A 139 10.04 9.66 13.75
CA SER A 139 10.88 10.05 12.61
C SER A 139 10.04 10.40 11.37
N ILE A 140 8.93 9.71 11.13
CA ILE A 140 8.01 10.02 10.03
C ILE A 140 7.27 11.33 10.30
N THR A 141 6.74 11.52 11.51
CA THR A 141 6.06 12.76 11.93
C THR A 141 6.97 13.98 11.74
N ASP A 142 8.20 13.89 12.23
CA ASP A 142 9.17 14.99 12.16
C ASP A 142 9.53 15.34 10.72
N PHE A 143 9.75 14.33 9.88
CA PHE A 143 10.07 14.54 8.46
C PHE A 143 8.91 15.12 7.67
N GLN A 144 7.68 14.66 7.93
CA GLN A 144 6.50 15.07 7.17
C GLN A 144 5.81 16.32 7.73
N GLY A 145 6.12 16.72 8.96
CA GLY A 145 5.48 17.84 9.66
C GLY A 145 4.00 17.57 9.96
N THR A 146 3.64 16.34 10.29
CA THR A 146 2.25 15.95 10.57
C THR A 146 1.88 16.28 12.02
N PRO A 147 0.57 16.36 12.37
CA PRO A 147 0.17 16.45 13.77
C PRO A 147 0.78 15.32 14.61
N ASP A 148 1.15 15.62 15.85
CA ASP A 148 1.69 14.61 16.77
C ASP A 148 0.56 13.79 17.39
N ASP A 149 0.27 12.66 16.75
CA ASP A 149 -0.61 11.60 17.26
C ASP A 149 0.15 10.27 17.45
N VAL A 150 1.47 10.34 17.66
CA VAL A 150 2.35 9.16 17.66
C VAL A 150 1.89 8.10 18.65
N ALA A 151 1.49 8.49 19.87
CA ALA A 151 1.05 7.54 20.89
C ALA A 151 -0.16 6.70 20.42
N ASP A 152 -1.15 7.35 19.83
CA ASP A 152 -2.35 6.67 19.33
C ASP A 152 -2.04 5.85 18.07
N ALA A 153 -1.17 6.37 17.19
CA ALA A 153 -0.72 5.66 16.01
C ALA A 153 0.09 4.39 16.36
N VAL A 154 0.92 4.44 17.41
CA VAL A 154 1.62 3.28 17.96
C VAL A 154 0.62 2.27 18.50
N ALA A 155 -0.36 2.70 19.31
CA ALA A 155 -1.39 1.80 19.84
C ALA A 155 -2.16 1.08 18.72
N ALA A 156 -2.62 1.82 17.70
CA ALA A 156 -3.30 1.26 16.54
C ALA A 156 -2.39 0.32 15.72
N ARG A 157 -1.10 0.65 15.57
CA ARG A 157 -0.12 -0.20 14.88
C ARG A 157 0.11 -1.52 15.61
N LEU A 158 0.31 -1.48 16.93
CA LEU A 158 0.56 -2.65 17.77
C LEU A 158 -0.66 -3.55 17.91
N ALA A 159 -1.87 -3.01 17.79
CA ALA A 159 -3.11 -3.80 17.79
C ALA A 159 -3.10 -4.91 16.72
N ARG A 160 -2.30 -4.77 15.65
CA ARG A 160 -2.16 -5.77 14.59
C ARG A 160 -1.40 -7.02 15.02
N SER A 161 -0.55 -6.96 16.05
CA SER A 161 0.25 -8.11 16.50
C SER A 161 -0.63 -9.25 17.03
N ARG A 162 -1.86 -8.96 17.48
CA ARG A 162 -2.84 -9.96 17.91
C ARG A 162 -3.07 -11.06 16.87
N PHE A 163 -3.06 -10.69 15.58
CA PHE A 163 -3.34 -11.62 14.48
C PHE A 163 -2.23 -12.67 14.31
N LEU A 164 -1.05 -12.46 14.88
CA LEU A 164 -0.01 -13.50 14.95
C LEU A 164 -0.44 -14.67 15.86
N TYR A 165 -1.30 -14.42 16.84
CA TYR A 165 -1.71 -15.40 17.84
C TYR A 165 -3.12 -15.95 17.60
N GLU A 166 -3.89 -15.30 16.73
CA GLU A 166 -5.25 -15.71 16.37
C GLU A 166 -5.23 -16.70 15.20
N GLY A 167 -6.07 -17.74 15.31
CA GLY A 167 -6.24 -18.71 14.24
C GLY A 167 -6.84 -18.08 12.99
N GLY A 168 -6.48 -18.59 11.81
CA GLY A 168 -7.02 -18.13 10.53
C GLY A 168 -6.15 -17.11 9.78
N HIS A 169 -5.07 -16.63 10.41
CA HIS A 169 -4.12 -15.71 9.77
C HIS A 169 -2.75 -16.35 9.56
N ARG A 170 -2.10 -16.02 8.44
CA ARG A 170 -0.70 -16.40 8.14
C ARG A 170 0.08 -15.20 7.62
N PHE A 171 1.30 -15.06 8.11
CA PHE A 171 2.23 -13.98 7.80
C PHE A 171 3.48 -14.59 7.19
N VAL A 172 3.66 -14.40 5.88
CA VAL A 172 4.82 -14.87 5.14
C VAL A 172 5.68 -13.67 4.79
N VAL A 173 6.79 -13.50 5.49
CA VAL A 173 7.60 -12.28 5.46
C VAL A 173 8.97 -12.59 4.89
N LEU A 174 9.44 -11.74 3.98
CA LEU A 174 10.81 -11.70 3.49
C LEU A 174 11.41 -10.36 3.92
N LEU A 175 12.43 -10.40 4.77
CA LEU A 175 13.19 -9.23 5.19
C LEU A 175 14.55 -9.19 4.49
N GLU A 176 14.96 -8.03 4.01
CA GLU A 176 16.36 -7.80 3.68
C GLU A 176 17.22 -7.79 4.96
N GLU A 177 18.39 -8.44 4.97
CA GLU A 177 19.27 -8.49 6.15
C GLU A 177 19.60 -7.07 6.68
N TRP A 178 19.71 -6.08 5.80
CA TRP A 178 19.97 -4.70 6.19
C TRP A 178 18.90 -4.15 7.14
N VAL A 179 17.64 -4.59 7.05
CA VAL A 179 16.55 -4.16 7.93
C VAL A 179 16.82 -4.56 9.38
N LEU A 180 17.52 -5.69 9.61
CA LEU A 180 17.89 -6.13 10.96
C LEU A 180 19.00 -5.27 11.56
N ARG A 181 19.79 -4.58 10.71
CA ARG A 181 20.98 -3.82 11.09
C ARG A 181 20.77 -2.31 11.04
N ALA A 182 19.75 -1.84 10.31
CA ALA A 182 19.32 -0.45 10.27
C ALA A 182 18.87 0.01 11.66
N ARG A 183 19.49 1.06 12.20
CA ARG A 183 19.14 1.56 13.53
C ARG A 183 17.90 2.46 13.46
N ILE A 184 16.78 1.93 13.95
CA ILE A 184 15.56 2.69 14.24
C ILE A 184 15.43 2.79 15.76
N GLY A 185 15.69 3.98 16.28
CA GLY A 185 15.85 4.21 17.72
C GLY A 185 17.26 3.91 18.23
N ASP A 186 17.37 3.74 19.54
CA ASP A 186 18.64 3.46 20.21
C ASP A 186 18.99 1.95 20.23
N PRO A 187 20.20 1.55 20.68
CA PRO A 187 20.60 0.14 20.68
C PRO A 187 19.71 -0.75 21.56
N ALA A 188 19.15 -0.21 22.64
CA ALA A 188 18.25 -0.93 23.53
C ALA A 188 16.92 -1.23 22.82
N THR A 189 16.36 -0.24 22.11
CA THR A 189 15.16 -0.35 21.27
C THR A 189 15.36 -1.43 20.20
N MET A 190 16.48 -1.38 19.48
CA MET A 190 16.81 -2.38 18.46
C MET A 190 17.00 -3.78 19.06
N THR A 191 17.66 -3.90 20.21
CA THR A 191 17.84 -5.18 20.90
C THR A 191 16.49 -5.78 21.32
N HIS A 192 15.60 -4.97 21.88
CA HIS A 192 14.23 -5.38 22.24
C HIS A 192 13.45 -5.84 21.00
N GLN A 193 13.50 -5.06 19.92
CA GLN A 193 12.83 -5.40 18.66
C GLN A 193 13.31 -6.73 18.06
N LEU A 194 14.63 -6.94 17.99
CA LEU A 194 15.19 -8.15 17.40
C LEU A 194 14.94 -9.38 18.28
N ARG A 195 14.96 -9.24 19.61
CA ARG A 195 14.54 -10.32 20.53
C ARG A 195 13.07 -10.68 20.34
N HIS A 196 12.21 -9.68 20.22
CA HIS A 196 10.79 -9.93 19.94
C HIS A 196 10.58 -10.69 18.63
N LEU A 197 11.37 -10.41 17.57
CA LEU A 197 11.36 -11.23 16.36
C LEU A 197 11.67 -12.70 16.65
N LEU A 198 12.68 -12.98 17.47
CA LEU A 198 13.02 -14.35 17.87
C LEU A 198 11.89 -15.05 18.65
N ASP A 199 11.09 -14.29 19.41
CA ASP A 199 9.96 -14.81 20.18
C ASP A 199 8.75 -15.17 19.30
N VAL A 200 8.51 -14.41 18.22
CA VAL A 200 7.38 -14.66 17.29
C VAL A 200 7.72 -15.64 16.17
N LEU A 201 9.01 -15.84 15.86
CA LEU A 201 9.49 -16.79 14.85
C LEU A 201 8.91 -18.22 14.97
N PRO A 202 8.74 -18.79 16.17
CA PRO A 202 8.20 -20.14 16.33
C PRO A 202 6.68 -20.25 16.15
N LEU A 203 5.95 -19.13 16.01
CA LEU A 203 4.50 -19.16 15.87
C LEU A 203 4.09 -19.85 14.57
N PRO A 204 3.07 -20.73 14.58
CA PRO A 204 2.63 -21.46 13.39
C PRO A 204 2.01 -20.55 12.31
N SER A 205 1.61 -19.34 12.68
CA SER A 205 1.12 -18.30 11.79
C SER A 205 2.25 -17.55 11.07
N VAL A 206 3.51 -17.71 11.49
CA VAL A 206 4.65 -16.92 11.01
C VAL A 206 5.60 -17.77 10.17
N SER A 207 5.96 -17.23 9.01
CA SER A 207 7.07 -17.72 8.18
C SER A 207 7.95 -16.53 7.83
N LEU A 208 9.11 -16.40 8.48
CA LEU A 208 10.08 -15.35 8.19
C LEU A 208 11.27 -15.91 7.43
N GLY A 209 11.49 -15.38 6.23
CA GLY A 209 12.72 -15.49 5.48
C GLY A 209 13.54 -14.21 5.60
N VAL A 210 14.87 -14.34 5.62
CA VAL A 210 15.81 -13.22 5.56
C VAL A 210 16.64 -13.37 4.29
N ILE A 211 16.71 -12.33 3.46
CA ILE A 211 17.59 -12.29 2.28
C ILE A 211 18.95 -11.77 2.75
N PRO A 212 20.00 -12.64 2.81
CA PRO A 212 21.32 -12.24 3.27
C PRO A 212 22.02 -11.30 2.29
N PHE A 213 22.99 -10.53 2.77
CA PHE A 213 23.82 -9.69 1.88
C PHE A 213 24.58 -10.48 0.80
N SER A 214 24.90 -11.74 1.08
CA SER A 214 25.62 -12.64 0.18
C SER A 214 24.74 -13.29 -0.88
N ALA A 215 23.41 -13.15 -0.81
CA ALA A 215 22.52 -13.81 -1.76
C ALA A 215 22.69 -13.23 -3.19
N PRO A 216 22.88 -14.08 -4.21
CA PRO A 216 22.88 -13.64 -5.59
C PRO A 216 21.48 -13.12 -5.96
N ARG A 217 21.43 -11.96 -6.64
CA ARG A 217 20.17 -11.32 -6.99
C ARG A 217 19.61 -11.88 -8.29
N VAL A 218 18.46 -12.55 -8.20
CA VAL A 218 17.61 -12.91 -9.36
C VAL A 218 16.51 -11.88 -9.62
N VAL A 219 16.17 -11.09 -8.59
CA VAL A 219 15.32 -9.90 -8.64
C VAL A 219 16.04 -8.78 -7.89
N TRP A 220 15.98 -7.54 -8.40
CA TRP A 220 16.57 -6.38 -7.73
C TRP A 220 15.74 -5.99 -6.48
N PRO A 221 16.32 -5.30 -5.49
CA PRO A 221 15.56 -4.83 -4.34
C PRO A 221 14.41 -3.90 -4.76
N LEU A 222 13.20 -4.21 -4.33
CA LEU A 222 11.99 -3.41 -4.56
C LEU A 222 11.69 -2.50 -3.35
N GLU A 223 10.73 -1.60 -3.50
CA GLU A 223 10.04 -0.98 -2.38
C GLU A 223 9.32 -2.05 -1.53
N ALA A 224 9.07 -1.75 -0.26
CA ALA A 224 8.29 -2.65 0.59
C ALA A 224 6.87 -2.80 0.03
N PHE A 225 6.40 -4.04 -0.03
CA PHE A 225 5.06 -4.35 -0.50
C PHE A 225 4.39 -5.48 0.28
N TYR A 226 3.06 -5.36 0.38
CA TYR A 226 2.18 -6.27 1.12
C TYR A 226 1.15 -6.85 0.16
N VAL A 227 0.99 -8.17 0.11
CA VAL A 227 -0.04 -8.86 -0.67
C VAL A 227 -1.01 -9.54 0.30
N PHE A 228 -2.24 -9.02 0.34
CA PHE A 228 -3.36 -9.57 1.11
C PHE A 228 -4.14 -10.53 0.22
N ASP A 229 -4.00 -11.83 0.50
CA ASP A 229 -4.58 -12.94 -0.26
C ASP A 229 -4.28 -12.87 -1.77
N ASN A 230 -5.32 -12.76 -2.60
CA ASN A 230 -5.28 -12.58 -4.05
C ASN A 230 -6.03 -11.32 -4.50
N ALA A 231 -6.36 -10.43 -3.55
CA ALA A 231 -7.34 -9.37 -3.77
C ALA A 231 -6.72 -7.97 -3.76
N HIS A 232 -5.63 -7.77 -3.01
CA HIS A 232 -5.10 -6.43 -2.78
C HIS A 232 -3.59 -6.48 -2.51
N THR A 233 -2.83 -5.65 -3.22
CA THR A 233 -1.42 -5.37 -2.95
C THR A 233 -1.22 -3.89 -2.58
N VAL A 234 -0.40 -3.61 -1.57
CA VAL A 234 -0.02 -2.26 -1.14
C VAL A 234 1.49 -2.10 -1.32
N VAL A 235 1.93 -1.03 -2.00
CA VAL A 235 3.34 -0.67 -2.12
C VAL A 235 3.57 0.65 -1.40
N GLU A 236 4.52 0.68 -0.47
CA GLU A 236 4.86 1.89 0.28
C GLU A 236 6.00 2.64 -0.42
N THR A 237 5.72 3.84 -0.94
CA THR A 237 6.72 4.74 -1.51
C THR A 237 6.95 5.94 -0.58
N LEU A 238 7.94 6.76 -0.87
CA LEU A 238 8.27 7.93 -0.05
C LEU A 238 7.11 8.94 0.06
N THR A 239 6.35 9.15 -1.01
CA THR A 239 5.33 10.21 -1.08
C THR A 239 3.91 9.70 -1.08
N ALA A 240 3.71 8.40 -1.35
CA ALA A 240 2.39 7.79 -1.42
C ALA A 240 2.42 6.28 -1.13
N GLU A 241 1.27 5.72 -0.80
CA GLU A 241 1.02 4.29 -1.01
C GLU A 241 0.31 4.04 -2.35
N ILE A 242 0.61 2.89 -2.95
CA ILE A 242 -0.05 2.41 -4.17
C ILE A 242 -0.88 1.19 -3.83
N ASN A 243 -2.21 1.30 -4.01
CA ASN A 243 -3.18 0.25 -3.78
C ASN A 243 -3.54 -0.44 -5.11
N ILE A 244 -3.05 -1.67 -5.28
CA ILE A 244 -3.18 -2.46 -6.50
C ILE A 244 -4.25 -3.53 -6.29
N ARG A 245 -5.28 -3.51 -7.12
CA ARG A 245 -6.38 -4.50 -7.15
C ARG A 245 -6.51 -5.25 -8.47
N GLN A 246 -5.70 -4.88 -9.48
CA GLN A 246 -5.74 -5.53 -10.78
C GLN A 246 -5.17 -6.95 -10.69
N PRO A 247 -5.92 -8.02 -11.04
CA PRO A 247 -5.48 -9.40 -10.85
C PRO A 247 -4.14 -9.75 -11.52
N ARG A 248 -3.89 -9.19 -12.72
CA ARG A 248 -2.63 -9.40 -13.45
C ARG A 248 -1.43 -8.85 -12.67
N GLU A 249 -1.54 -7.64 -12.14
CA GLU A 249 -0.46 -7.04 -11.36
C GLU A 249 -0.27 -7.76 -10.02
N ILE A 250 -1.35 -8.16 -9.35
CA ILE A 250 -1.25 -8.99 -8.14
C ILE A 250 -0.49 -10.29 -8.43
N ALA A 251 -0.74 -10.92 -9.59
CA ALA A 251 0.01 -12.11 -10.01
C ALA A 251 1.50 -11.81 -10.24
N ASP A 252 1.84 -10.64 -10.80
CA ASP A 252 3.23 -10.20 -10.96
C ASP A 252 3.93 -9.97 -9.61
N TYR A 253 3.28 -9.31 -8.63
CA TYR A 253 3.86 -9.15 -7.28
C TYR A 253 4.02 -10.49 -6.54
N ARG A 254 3.09 -11.42 -6.73
CA ARG A 254 3.21 -12.78 -6.16
C ARG A 254 4.36 -13.57 -6.80
N ARG A 255 4.57 -13.41 -8.11
CA ARG A 255 5.72 -13.99 -8.80
C ARG A 255 7.03 -13.37 -8.31
N ALA A 256 7.11 -12.05 -8.20
CA ALA A 256 8.26 -11.37 -7.63
C ALA A 256 8.55 -11.84 -6.20
N PHE A 257 7.52 -11.98 -5.36
CA PHE A 257 7.66 -12.52 -4.01
C PHE A 257 8.21 -13.95 -4.00
N ALA A 258 7.77 -14.81 -4.94
CA ALA A 258 8.28 -16.17 -5.03
C ALA A 258 9.77 -16.21 -5.43
N GLU A 259 10.19 -15.39 -6.40
CA GLU A 259 11.62 -15.24 -6.76
C GLU A 259 12.44 -14.64 -5.62
N LEU A 260 11.88 -13.69 -4.86
CA LEU A 260 12.51 -13.15 -3.65
C LEU A 260 12.70 -14.23 -2.58
N ALA A 261 11.72 -15.13 -2.44
CA ALA A 261 11.78 -16.22 -1.48
C ALA A 261 12.91 -17.21 -1.80
N THR A 262 13.28 -17.41 -3.07
CA THR A 262 14.39 -18.31 -3.43
C THR A 262 15.76 -17.75 -3.03
N MET A 263 15.84 -16.45 -2.73
CA MET A 263 17.06 -15.77 -2.24
C MET A 263 17.14 -15.75 -0.72
N ALA A 264 16.05 -16.07 -0.02
CA ALA A 264 15.95 -15.99 1.43
C ALA A 264 16.40 -17.28 2.11
N VAL A 265 17.03 -17.13 3.28
CA VAL A 265 17.22 -18.22 4.24
C VAL A 265 16.10 -18.22 5.27
N PHE A 266 15.78 -19.39 5.82
CA PHE A 266 14.68 -19.60 6.77
C PHE A 266 15.16 -20.38 8.00
N GLY A 267 14.32 -20.46 9.03
CA GLY A 267 14.59 -21.31 10.20
C GLY A 267 15.85 -20.91 10.97
N ALA A 268 16.76 -21.87 11.18
CA ALA A 268 17.98 -21.67 11.96
C ALA A 268 18.90 -20.61 11.35
N ASP A 269 19.02 -20.55 10.03
CA ASP A 269 19.89 -19.59 9.35
C ASP A 269 19.35 -18.16 9.45
N ALA A 270 18.03 -17.98 9.30
CA ALA A 270 17.37 -16.69 9.53
C ALA A 270 17.53 -16.24 10.99
N ARG A 271 17.33 -17.16 11.95
CA ARG A 271 17.57 -16.90 13.38
C ARG A 271 19.01 -16.47 13.64
N ALA A 272 20.00 -17.13 13.04
CA ALA A 272 21.40 -16.78 13.21
C ALA A 272 21.74 -15.36 12.72
N LEU A 273 21.08 -14.89 11.65
CA LEU A 273 21.21 -13.51 11.17
C LEU A 273 20.62 -12.49 12.14
N VAL A 274 19.45 -12.78 12.73
CA VAL A 274 18.83 -11.93 13.76
C VAL A 274 19.72 -11.86 15.00
N GLU A 275 20.22 -13.00 15.49
CA GLU A 275 21.15 -13.04 16.63
C GLU A 275 22.48 -12.32 16.30
N SER A 276 22.96 -12.44 15.06
CA SER A 276 24.13 -11.69 14.61
C SER A 276 23.90 -10.19 14.64
N ALA A 277 22.73 -9.70 14.26
CA ALA A 277 22.40 -8.29 14.32
C ALA A 277 22.36 -7.79 15.78
N ILE A 278 21.80 -8.58 16.71
CA ILE A 278 21.80 -8.26 18.15
C ILE A 278 23.23 -8.09 18.67
N ARG A 279 24.15 -9.00 18.32
CA ARG A 279 25.56 -8.93 18.74
C ARG A 279 26.30 -7.68 18.24
N THR A 280 25.80 -7.00 17.21
CA THR A 280 26.41 -5.76 16.71
C THR A 280 25.90 -4.48 17.41
N LEU A 281 24.91 -4.62 18.30
CA LEU A 281 24.34 -3.49 19.07
C LEU A 281 24.95 -3.33 20.46
N THR A 282 25.71 -4.32 20.92
CA THR A 282 26.50 -4.33 22.16
C THR A 282 27.89 -3.80 21.91
#